data_AF-A0A818GSL6-F1
#
_entry.id   AF-A0A818GSL6-F1
#
_cell.length_a   1.000
_cell.length_b   1.000
_cell.length_c   1.000
_cell.angle_alpha   90.00
_cell.angle_beta   90.00
_cell.angle_gamma   90.00
#
_symmetry.space_group_name_H-M   'P 1'
#
loop_
_entity.id
_entity.type
_entity.pdbx_description
1 polymer ?
#
loop_
_entity_poly.entity_id
_entity_poly.type
_entity_poly.pdbx_seq_one_letter_code
_entity_poly.pdbx_strand_id
1 'polypeptide(L)'
;MAINFYYFGYVNPATSTYCTWWPFLEYSFNLISELLVTSISIQWYMLIFQINIFHSGFKRCTLYYVPLALCFIYPIIFYMIIIVLYPLDDTQWDFTSNLCGYANFYLVYNKVLSTIDCLVNNVSSIVVIILTNVSLVIRVNKRKYR
;
A
#
# COMPACT_ATOMS: atom_id res chain seq x y z
N MET A 1 -10.51 -5.20 -12.42
CA MET A 1 -11.36 -4.35 -13.28
C MET A 1 -10.84 -4.25 -14.71
N ALA A 2 -9.59 -3.85 -14.94
CA ALA A 2 -9.04 -3.67 -16.29
C ALA A 2 -9.21 -4.89 -17.22
N ILE A 3 -8.91 -6.10 -16.75
CA ILE A 3 -9.04 -7.33 -17.56
C ILE A 3 -10.48 -7.55 -18.04
N ASN A 4 -11.48 -7.34 -17.17
CA ASN A 4 -12.88 -7.52 -17.52
C ASN A 4 -13.35 -6.45 -18.52
N PHE A 5 -12.87 -5.21 -18.33
CA PHE A 5 -13.12 -4.11 -19.24
C PHE A 5 -12.51 -4.35 -20.64
N TYR A 6 -11.28 -4.86 -20.73
CA TYR A 6 -10.66 -5.20 -22.03
C TYR A 6 -11.40 -6.29 -22.78
N TYR A 7 -12.12 -7.18 -22.08
CA TYR A 7 -12.91 -8.23 -22.70
C TYR A 7 -14.30 -7.74 -23.16
N PHE A 8 -14.99 -6.96 -22.34
CA PHE A 8 -16.38 -6.54 -22.61
C PHE A 8 -16.53 -5.13 -23.20
N GLY A 9 -15.52 -4.26 -23.08
CA GLY A 9 -15.58 -2.87 -23.49
C GLY A 9 -16.36 -1.94 -22.54
N TYR A 10 -16.82 -2.45 -21.39
CA TYR A 10 -17.54 -1.70 -20.36
C TYR A 10 -17.30 -2.29 -18.97
N VAL A 11 -17.64 -1.55 -17.92
CA VAL A 11 -17.55 -2.04 -16.54
C VAL A 11 -18.68 -3.03 -16.23
N ASN A 12 -18.33 -4.27 -15.89
CA ASN A 12 -19.29 -5.28 -15.44
C ASN A 12 -18.91 -5.78 -14.02
N PRO A 13 -19.78 -5.61 -13.00
CA PRO A 13 -21.12 -5.02 -13.04
C PRO A 13 -21.09 -3.47 -13.06
N ALA A 14 -21.91 -2.86 -13.92
CA ALA A 14 -22.09 -1.41 -14.02
C ALA A 14 -23.00 -0.88 -12.89
N THR A 15 -22.54 -1.00 -11.64
CA THR A 15 -23.27 -0.53 -10.46
C THR A 15 -22.42 0.46 -9.68
N SER A 16 -23.06 1.51 -9.15
CA SER A 16 -22.39 2.52 -8.31
C SER A 16 -21.72 1.91 -7.09
N THR A 17 -22.36 0.92 -6.46
CA THR A 17 -21.79 0.16 -5.34
C THR A 17 -20.49 -0.53 -5.74
N TYR A 18 -20.46 -1.21 -6.88
CA TYR A 18 -19.23 -1.83 -7.37
C TYR A 18 -18.13 -0.80 -7.65
N CYS A 19 -18.47 0.32 -8.30
CA CYS A 19 -17.53 1.39 -8.60
C CYS A 19 -17.01 2.13 -7.36
N THR A 20 -17.77 2.14 -6.26
CA THR A 20 -17.35 2.73 -4.99
C THR A 20 -16.42 1.80 -4.20
N TRP A 21 -16.77 0.52 -4.13
CA TRP A 21 -16.03 -0.47 -3.32
C TRP A 21 -14.87 -1.12 -4.06
N TRP A 22 -14.82 -1.07 -5.39
CA TRP A 22 -13.71 -1.63 -6.14
C TRP A 22 -12.40 -0.86 -5.91
N PRO A 23 -12.36 0.49 -6.06
CA PRO A 23 -11.18 1.28 -5.76
C PRO A 23 -10.70 1.07 -4.31
N PHE A 24 -11.62 0.98 -3.35
CA PHE A 24 -11.28 0.64 -1.95
C PHE A 24 -10.30 -0.54 -1.87
N LEU A 25 -10.70 -1.65 -2.48
CA LEU A 25 -9.95 -2.90 -2.45
C LEU A 25 -8.64 -2.76 -3.20
N GLU A 26 -8.66 -2.12 -4.37
CA GLU A 26 -7.48 -1.91 -5.20
C GLU A 26 -6.41 -1.09 -4.47
N TYR A 27 -6.76 0.08 -3.94
CA TYR A 27 -5.83 0.94 -3.20
C TYR A 27 -5.37 0.30 -1.89
N SER A 28 -6.28 -0.35 -1.16
CA SER A 28 -5.92 -1.07 0.08
C SER A 28 -4.94 -2.19 -0.21
N PHE A 29 -5.19 -3.05 -1.19
CA PHE A 29 -4.29 -4.15 -1.52
C PHE A 29 -2.96 -3.66 -2.08
N ASN A 30 -2.96 -2.61 -2.90
CA ASN A 30 -1.72 -2.03 -3.40
C ASN A 30 -0.85 -1.53 -2.23
N LEU A 31 -1.42 -0.73 -1.33
CA LEU A 31 -0.67 -0.20 -0.19
C LEU A 31 -0.26 -1.28 0.81
N ILE A 32 -1.11 -2.28 1.06
CA ILE A 32 -0.75 -3.45 1.89
C ILE A 32 0.48 -4.13 1.28
N SER A 33 0.50 -4.34 -0.04
CA SER A 33 1.62 -5.00 -0.71
C SER A 33 2.92 -4.20 -0.57
N GLU A 34 2.86 -2.88 -0.76
CA GLU A 34 4.03 -1.99 -0.63
C GLU A 34 4.56 -1.94 0.81
N LEU A 35 3.67 -1.81 1.80
CA LEU A 35 4.04 -1.80 3.21
C LEU A 35 4.59 -3.15 3.66
N LEU A 36 4.05 -4.27 3.17
CA LEU A 36 4.58 -5.61 3.46
C LEU A 36 6.00 -5.76 2.91
N VAL A 37 6.24 -5.37 1.65
CA VAL A 37 7.58 -5.41 1.07
C VAL A 37 8.54 -4.55 1.88
N THR A 38 8.13 -3.34 2.25
CA THR A 38 8.92 -2.42 3.08
C THR A 38 9.26 -3.02 4.44
N SER A 39 8.25 -3.56 5.14
CA SER A 39 8.42 -4.21 6.45
C SER A 39 9.36 -5.41 6.35
N ILE A 40 9.20 -6.25 5.33
CA ILE A 40 10.08 -7.40 5.08
C ILE A 40 11.52 -6.90 4.87
N SER A 41 11.77 -5.91 4.00
CA SER A 41 13.12 -5.36 3.78
C SER A 41 13.79 -4.88 5.08
N ILE A 42 13.04 -4.21 5.96
CA ILE A 42 13.54 -3.80 7.29
C ILE A 42 13.85 -5.02 8.16
N GLN A 43 12.93 -5.99 8.23
CA GLN A 43 13.11 -7.20 9.05
C GLN A 43 14.33 -8.01 8.61
N TRP A 44 14.56 -8.15 7.30
CA TRP A 44 15.74 -8.82 6.75
C TRP A 44 17.03 -8.11 7.15
N TYR A 45 17.05 -6.77 7.07
CA TYR A 45 18.19 -5.99 7.54
C TYR A 45 18.44 -6.22 9.04
N MET A 46 17.40 -6.18 9.87
CA MET A 46 17.54 -6.39 11.32
C MET A 46 18.00 -7.81 11.66
N LEU A 47 17.47 -8.84 11.01
CA LEU A 47 17.83 -10.25 11.28
C LEU A 47 19.30 -10.55 10.97
N ILE A 48 19.83 -10.03 9.86
CA ILE A 48 21.22 -10.29 9.44
C ILE A 48 22.23 -9.60 10.37
N PHE A 49 21.93 -8.39 10.84
CA PHE A 49 22.90 -7.55 11.55
C PHE A 49 22.69 -7.49 13.06
N GLN A 50 21.50 -7.78 13.56
CA GLN A 50 21.13 -7.62 14.97
C GLN A 50 20.50 -8.89 15.56
N ILE A 51 21.11 -10.05 15.28
CA ILE A 51 20.62 -11.35 15.77
C ILE A 51 20.43 -11.39 17.30
N ASN A 52 21.27 -10.64 18.04
CA ASN A 52 21.20 -10.54 19.49
C ASN A 52 19.93 -9.87 20.02
N ILE A 53 19.30 -8.98 19.24
CA ILE A 53 18.06 -8.29 19.65
C ILE A 53 16.85 -9.24 19.59
N PHE A 54 16.91 -10.27 18.74
CA PHE A 54 15.85 -11.28 18.58
C PHE A 54 15.93 -12.45 19.57
N HIS A 55 16.90 -12.45 20.49
CA HIS A 55 17.07 -13.53 21.47
C HIS A 55 15.96 -13.56 22.54
N SER A 56 15.30 -12.42 22.79
CA SER A 56 14.14 -12.35 23.69
C SER A 56 12.85 -12.62 22.91
N GLY A 57 12.12 -13.67 23.29
CA GLY A 57 10.87 -14.08 22.63
C GLY A 57 9.83 -12.96 22.53
N PHE A 58 9.75 -12.07 23.55
CA PHE A 58 8.86 -10.91 23.53
C PHE A 58 9.28 -9.90 22.45
N LYS A 59 10.57 -9.55 22.35
CA LYS A 59 11.08 -8.62 21.34
C LYS A 59 10.93 -9.16 19.92
N ARG A 60 11.14 -10.48 19.74
CA ARG A 60 10.88 -11.15 18.47
C ARG A 60 9.41 -11.05 18.08
N CYS A 61 8.50 -11.26 19.03
CA CYS A 61 7.07 -11.19 18.74
C CYS A 61 6.68 -9.75 18.33
N THR A 62 7.11 -8.75 19.11
CA THR A 62 6.79 -7.35 18.85
C THR A 62 7.43 -6.83 17.56
N LEU A 63 8.70 -7.12 17.27
CA LEU A 63 9.38 -6.58 16.08
C LEU A 63 8.98 -7.28 14.77
N TYR A 64 8.39 -8.48 14.84
CA TYR A 64 8.00 -9.23 13.66
C TYR A 64 6.48 -9.12 13.39
N TYR A 65 5.65 -9.46 14.37
CA TYR A 65 4.21 -9.58 14.17
C TYR A 65 3.49 -8.23 14.24
N VAL A 66 3.93 -7.29 15.09
CA VAL A 66 3.26 -5.99 15.21
C VAL A 66 3.37 -5.17 13.92
N PRO A 67 4.55 -5.01 13.28
CA PRO A 67 4.64 -4.33 12.00
C PRO A 67 3.78 -5.00 10.92
N LEU A 68 3.80 -6.33 10.83
CA LEU A 68 2.98 -7.06 9.86
C LEU A 68 1.49 -6.82 10.08
N ALA A 69 1.01 -6.88 11.33
CA ALA A 69 -0.39 -6.61 11.65
C ALA A 69 -0.77 -5.15 11.29
N LEU A 70 0.11 -4.19 11.58
CA LEU A 70 -0.10 -2.79 11.22
C LEU A 70 -0.15 -2.58 9.70
N CYS A 71 0.70 -3.28 8.91
CA CYS A 71 0.66 -3.21 7.45
C CYS A 71 -0.68 -3.66 6.85
N PHE A 72 -1.40 -4.58 7.52
CA PHE A 72 -2.74 -4.99 7.08
C PHE A 72 -3.83 -4.04 7.57
N ILE A 73 -3.79 -3.65 8.84
CA ILE A 73 -4.88 -2.89 9.47
C ILE A 73 -4.89 -1.43 8.98
N TYR A 74 -3.72 -0.80 8.83
CA TYR A 74 -3.62 0.62 8.49
C TYR A 74 -4.25 0.97 7.14
N PRO A 75 -3.92 0.30 6.01
CA PRO A 75 -4.48 0.65 4.70
C PRO A 75 -5.99 0.45 4.64
N ILE A 76 -6.49 -0.63 5.26
CA ILE A 76 -7.92 -0.93 5.34
C ILE A 76 -8.65 0.22 6.04
N ILE A 77 -8.20 0.63 7.24
CA ILE A 77 -8.84 1.72 7.99
C ILE A 77 -8.73 3.04 7.22
N PHE A 78 -7.56 3.35 6.67
CA PHE A 78 -7.30 4.60 5.95
C PHE A 78 -8.24 4.76 4.75
N TYR A 79 -8.29 3.77 3.85
CA TYR A 79 -9.14 3.85 2.66
C TYR A 79 -10.64 3.68 2.97
N MET A 80 -11.00 2.95 4.04
CA MET A 80 -12.39 2.92 4.52
C MET A 80 -12.86 4.33 4.92
N ILE A 81 -12.04 5.07 5.68
CA ILE A 81 -12.37 6.44 6.09
C ILE A 81 -12.51 7.34 4.86
N ILE A 82 -11.61 7.23 3.90
CA ILE A 82 -11.65 8.04 2.66
C ILE A 82 -12.96 7.83 1.90
N ILE A 83 -13.39 6.58 1.73
CA ILE A 83 -14.59 6.27 0.94
C ILE A 83 -15.86 6.69 1.66
N VAL A 84 -15.90 6.57 2.98
CA VAL A 84 -17.06 7.00 3.78
C VAL A 84 -17.16 8.53 3.85
N LEU A 85 -16.04 9.25 3.93
CA LEU A 85 -16.03 10.72 4.02
C LEU A 85 -16.17 11.42 2.67
N TYR A 86 -15.78 10.77 1.57
CA TYR A 86 -15.85 11.29 0.22
C TYR A 86 -16.62 10.31 -0.71
N PRO A 87 -17.90 10.00 -0.41
CA PRO A 87 -18.70 9.16 -1.29
C PRO A 87 -18.98 9.90 -2.61
N LEU A 88 -19.03 9.17 -3.73
CA LEU A 88 -19.50 9.72 -5.00
C LEU A 88 -21.01 9.55 -5.14
N ASP A 89 -21.66 10.52 -5.77
CA ASP A 89 -23.04 10.42 -6.23
C ASP A 89 -23.13 9.58 -7.52
N ASP A 90 -24.24 8.86 -7.68
CA ASP A 90 -24.50 7.95 -8.81
C ASP A 90 -24.38 8.59 -10.20
N THR A 91 -24.49 9.91 -10.29
CA THR A 91 -24.46 10.68 -11.54
C THR A 91 -23.04 10.97 -12.07
N GLN A 92 -22.01 10.69 -11.27
CA GLN A 92 -20.61 10.99 -11.62
C GLN A 92 -19.83 9.78 -12.14
N TRP A 93 -20.41 8.58 -12.08
CA TRP A 93 -19.77 7.37 -12.58
C TRP A 93 -19.88 7.27 -14.11
N ASP A 94 -18.74 7.04 -14.76
CA ASP A 94 -18.67 6.75 -16.19
C ASP A 94 -18.33 5.27 -16.40
N PHE A 95 -19.36 4.47 -16.63
CA PHE A 95 -19.26 3.03 -16.85
C PHE A 95 -18.59 2.64 -18.19
N THR A 96 -18.33 3.61 -19.07
CA THR A 96 -17.62 3.41 -20.33
C THR A 96 -16.10 3.56 -20.18
N SER A 97 -15.63 4.03 -19.02
CA SER A 97 -14.21 4.11 -18.65
C SER A 97 -13.72 2.83 -17.94
N ASN A 98 -12.41 2.53 -18.06
CA ASN A 98 -11.80 1.34 -17.46
C ASN A 98 -11.74 1.35 -15.92
N LEU A 99 -12.14 2.45 -15.28
CA LEU A 99 -12.09 2.70 -13.83
C LEU A 99 -13.39 3.35 -13.30
N CYS A 100 -14.53 3.10 -13.96
CA CYS A 100 -15.81 3.75 -13.63
C CYS A 100 -15.75 5.28 -13.77
N GLY A 101 -14.80 5.83 -14.54
CA GLY A 101 -14.63 7.26 -14.75
C GLY A 101 -13.24 7.73 -14.42
N TYR A 102 -13.13 8.92 -13.82
CA TYR A 102 -11.87 9.51 -13.38
C TYR A 102 -11.38 8.84 -12.08
N ALA A 103 -10.09 9.03 -11.77
CA ALA A 103 -9.46 8.58 -10.52
C ALA A 103 -10.31 8.94 -9.28
N ASN A 104 -10.12 8.19 -8.19
CA ASN A 104 -10.82 8.41 -6.91
C ASN A 104 -10.99 9.91 -6.59
N PHE A 105 -12.20 10.32 -6.22
CA PHE A 105 -12.57 11.74 -6.09
C PHE A 105 -11.62 12.54 -5.17
N TYR A 106 -11.14 11.92 -4.09
CA TYR A 106 -10.19 12.57 -3.18
C TYR A 106 -8.86 12.93 -3.87
N LEU A 107 -8.43 12.19 -4.90
CA LEU A 107 -7.20 12.47 -5.65
C LEU A 107 -7.34 13.74 -6.50
N VAL A 108 -8.55 14.01 -7.01
CA VAL A 108 -8.82 15.14 -7.91
C VAL A 108 -9.21 16.40 -7.13
N TYR A 109 -10.09 16.26 -6.14
CA TYR A 109 -10.68 17.40 -5.44
C TYR A 109 -9.93 17.78 -4.16
N ASN A 110 -9.32 16.82 -3.47
CA ASN A 110 -8.55 17.08 -2.25
C ASN A 110 -7.04 16.91 -2.49
N LYS A 111 -6.42 17.96 -3.04
CA LYS A 111 -4.97 17.99 -3.30
C LYS A 111 -4.13 17.69 -2.07
N VAL A 112 -4.56 18.10 -0.88
CA VAL A 112 -3.82 17.85 0.36
C VAL A 112 -3.79 16.36 0.67
N LEU A 113 -4.95 15.70 0.65
CA LEU A 113 -5.05 14.28 0.95
C LEU A 113 -4.34 13.43 -0.11
N SER A 114 -4.48 13.82 -1.39
CA SER A 114 -3.77 13.23 -2.52
C SER A 114 -2.25 13.32 -2.36
N THR A 115 -1.73 14.48 -1.94
CA THR A 115 -0.30 14.67 -1.72
C THR A 115 0.20 13.86 -0.53
N ILE A 116 -0.58 13.78 0.56
CA ILE A 116 -0.23 12.97 1.73
C ILE A 116 -0.17 11.50 1.37
N ASP A 117 -1.17 10.98 0.65
CA ASP A 117 -1.20 9.59 0.20
C ASP A 117 0.02 9.29 -0.70
N CYS A 118 0.31 10.15 -1.67
CA CYS A 118 1.47 9.99 -2.54
C CYS A 118 2.80 10.02 -1.76
N LEU A 119 3.02 11.02 -0.91
CA LEU A 119 4.30 11.20 -0.22
C LEU A 119 4.51 10.20 0.92
N VAL A 120 3.50 10.03 1.77
CA VAL A 120 3.62 9.22 2.99
C VAL A 120 3.45 7.74 2.67
N ASN A 121 2.47 7.36 1.86
CA ASN A 121 2.18 5.94 1.65
C ASN A 121 3.07 5.33 0.56
N ASN A 122 3.26 6.03 -0.57
CA ASN A 122 4.02 5.49 -1.70
C ASN A 122 5.51 5.89 -1.64
N VAL A 123 5.82 7.19 -1.69
CA VAL A 123 7.21 7.68 -1.81
C VAL A 123 8.06 7.27 -0.60
N SER A 124 7.52 7.39 0.62
CA SER A 124 8.28 7.02 1.82
C SER A 124 8.64 5.53 1.83
N SER A 125 7.71 4.65 1.44
CA SER A 125 7.92 3.20 1.35
C SER A 125 9.03 2.87 0.37
N ILE A 126 9.01 3.48 -0.82
CA ILE A 126 10.05 3.32 -1.85
C ILE A 126 11.43 3.74 -1.32
N VAL A 127 11.52 4.91 -0.68
CA VAL A 127 12.78 5.42 -0.13
C VAL A 127 13.34 4.46 0.93
N VAL A 128 12.49 3.95 1.82
CA VAL A 128 12.89 3.01 2.87
C VAL A 128 13.38 1.69 2.27
N ILE A 129 12.69 1.14 1.27
CA ILE A 129 13.11 -0.07 0.55
C ILE A 129 14.50 0.13 -0.08
N ILE A 130 14.72 1.25 -0.76
CA ILE A 130 16.02 1.54 -1.39
C ILE A 130 17.11 1.64 -0.33
N LEU A 131 16.89 2.42 0.73
CA LEU A 131 17.89 2.62 1.78
C LEU A 131 18.25 1.33 2.51
N THR A 132 17.25 0.50 2.84
CA THR A 132 17.47 -0.78 3.52
C THR A 132 18.23 -1.78 2.64
N ASN A 133 17.85 -1.91 1.37
CA ASN A 133 18.54 -2.79 0.43
C ASN A 133 19.97 -2.33 0.13
N VAL A 134 20.19 -1.03 -0.12
CA VAL A 134 21.53 -0.48 -0.33
C VAL A 134 22.41 -0.68 0.91
N SER A 135 21.86 -0.42 2.10
CA SER A 135 22.57 -0.65 3.37
C SER A 135 22.97 -2.11 3.57
N LEU A 136 22.11 -3.04 3.15
CA LEU A 136 22.37 -4.48 3.19
C LEU A 136 23.53 -4.83 2.26
N VAL A 137 23.50 -4.40 0.99
CA VAL A 137 24.57 -4.67 0.00
C VAL A 137 25.91 -4.11 0.46
N ILE A 138 25.94 -2.84 0.90
CA ILE A 138 27.18 -2.20 1.38
C ILE A 138 27.81 -3.00 2.52
N ARG A 139 26.99 -3.46 3.48
CA ARG A 139 27.50 -4.20 4.63
C ARG A 139 27.91 -5.63 4.30
N VAL A 140 27.19 -6.32 3.42
CA VAL A 140 27.58 -7.66 2.95
C VAL A 140 28.94 -7.60 2.26
N ASN A 141 29.15 -6.61 1.39
CA ASN A 141 30.46 -6.39 0.76
C ASN A 141 31.55 -6.09 1.80
N LYS A 142 31.31 -5.20 2.77
CA LYS A 142 32.30 -4.90 3.83
C LYS A 142 32.68 -6.13 4.66
N ARG A 143 31.77 -7.09 4.89
CA ARG A 143 32.09 -8.35 5.59
C ARG A 143 32.85 -9.34 4.73
N LYS A 144 32.68 -9.33 3.40
CA LYS A 144 33.39 -10.23 2.48
C LYS A 144 34.87 -9.84 2.31
N TYR A 145 35.19 -8.56 2.37
CA TYR A 145 36.56 -8.04 2.21
C TYR A 145 37.32 -7.86 3.54
N ARG A 146 36.77 -8.37 4.65
CA ARG A 146 37.40 -8.36 5.97
C ARG A 146 37.63 -9.80 6.41
#